data_AF-T1CBJ5-F1
#
_entry.id   AF-T1CBJ5-F1
#
_cell.length_a   1.000
_cell.length_b   1.000
_cell.length_c   1.000
_cell.angle_alpha   90.00
_cell.angle_beta   90.00
_cell.angle_gamma   90.00
#
_symmetry.space_group_name_H-M   'P 1'
#
loop_
_entity.id
_entity.type
_entity.pdbx_description
1 polymer ?
#
loop_
_entity_poly.entity_id
_entity_poly.type
_entity_poly.pdbx_seq_one_letter_code
_entity_poly.pdbx_strand_id
1 'polypeptide(L)' 'VQGLTEENALFEARRCLSCGNCFECDNCFGVCPDNAVIKLGGGERYEIDYDFCKGCGICVSECPCGAIEMVPEKI' A
#
# COMPACT_ATOMS: atom_id res chain seq x y z
N VAL A 1 -13.49 8.13 -28.46
CA VAL A 1 -13.34 8.54 -27.05
C VAL A 1 -12.53 9.84 -27.06
N GLN A 2 -13.08 10.97 -26.58
CA GLN A 2 -12.29 12.19 -26.41
C GLN A 2 -11.39 12.04 -25.17
N GLY A 3 -10.14 12.51 -25.26
CA GLY A 3 -9.15 12.41 -24.18
C GLY A 3 -9.36 13.43 -23.06
N LEU A 4 -8.48 13.40 -22.05
CA LEU A 4 -8.47 14.37 -20.95
C LEU A 4 -7.96 15.74 -21.40
N THR A 5 -8.47 16.81 -20.78
CA THR A 5 -7.89 18.16 -20.87
C THR A 5 -6.57 18.22 -20.11
N GLU A 6 -5.71 19.19 -20.40
CA GLU A 6 -4.42 19.38 -19.71
C GLU A 6 -4.60 19.51 -18.19
N GLU A 7 -5.55 20.31 -17.74
CA GLU A 7 -5.87 20.50 -16.32
C GLU A 7 -6.25 19.18 -15.64
N ASN A 8 -7.15 18.41 -16.26
CA ASN A 8 -7.60 17.12 -15.72
C ASN A 8 -6.48 16.07 -15.76
N ALA A 9 -5.67 16.06 -16.81
CA ALA A 9 -4.52 15.16 -16.91
C ALA A 9 -3.50 15.44 -15.80
N LEU A 10 -3.20 16.73 -15.53
CA LEU A 10 -2.29 17.12 -14.46
C LEU A 10 -2.87 16.82 -13.07
N PHE A 11 -4.18 16.99 -12.88
CA PHE A 11 -4.83 16.64 -11.62
C PHE A 11 -4.80 15.13 -11.34
N GLU A 12 -5.11 14.31 -12.34
CA GLU A 12 -5.05 12.85 -12.22
C GLU A 12 -3.61 12.35 -12.07
N ALA A 13 -2.63 12.97 -12.75
CA ALA A 13 -1.22 12.65 -12.54
C ALA A 13 -0.73 12.98 -11.12
N ARG A 14 -1.24 14.04 -10.49
CA ARG A 14 -0.93 14.40 -9.10
C ARG A 14 -1.50 13.43 -8.06
N ARG A 15 -2.53 12.65 -8.41
CA ARG A 15 -2.99 11.52 -7.57
C ARG A 15 -1.98 10.37 -7.52
N CYS A 16 -0.88 10.50 -8.27
CA CYS A 16 0.35 9.72 -8.22
C CYS A 16 0.19 8.44 -7.38
N LEU A 17 -0.24 7.38 -8.07
CA LEU A 17 -0.16 5.99 -7.61
C LEU A 17 1.31 5.57 -7.60
N SER A 18 2.12 6.32 -6.85
CA SER A 18 3.57 6.26 -6.67
C SER A 18 4.09 4.88 -7.04
N CYS A 19 4.69 4.74 -8.23
CA CYS A 19 4.89 3.48 -8.96
C CYS A 19 5.73 2.46 -8.15
N GLY A 20 5.17 1.86 -7.09
CA GLY A 20 5.84 0.97 -6.15
C GLY A 20 6.27 1.58 -4.81
N ASN A 21 6.16 2.89 -4.56
CA ASN A 21 6.67 3.49 -3.30
C ASN A 21 5.56 3.92 -2.35
N CYS A 22 5.57 3.34 -1.15
CA CYS A 22 4.64 3.65 -0.06
C CYS A 22 4.69 5.14 0.33
N PHE A 23 3.52 5.73 0.53
CA PHE A 23 3.31 7.13 0.91
C PHE A 23 2.50 7.28 2.21
N GLU A 24 2.50 6.24 3.06
CA GLU A 24 1.93 6.30 4.42
C GLU A 24 0.40 6.57 4.45
N CYS A 25 -0.34 5.97 3.50
CA CYS A 25 -1.79 6.15 3.36
C CYS A 25 -2.66 5.44 4.39
N ASP A 26 -2.06 4.64 5.27
CA ASP A 26 -2.71 3.81 6.30
C ASP A 26 -3.66 2.72 5.81
N ASN A 27 -3.80 2.50 4.51
CA ASN A 27 -4.76 1.49 4.01
C ASN A 27 -4.40 0.08 4.50
N CYS A 28 -3.13 -0.34 4.33
CA CYS A 28 -2.67 -1.66 4.80
C CYS A 28 -2.86 -1.84 6.31
N PHE A 29 -2.67 -0.77 7.09
CA PHE A 29 -2.86 -0.78 8.54
C PHE A 29 -4.34 -0.97 8.92
N GLY A 30 -5.25 -0.27 8.25
CA GLY A 30 -6.68 -0.34 8.54
C GLY A 30 -7.36 -1.63 8.08
N VAL A 31 -6.88 -2.27 7.01
CA VAL A 31 -7.51 -3.47 6.41
C VAL A 31 -7.00 -4.79 6.97
N CYS A 32 -5.92 -4.78 7.77
CA CYS A 32 -5.35 -6.02 8.30
C CYS A 32 -6.27 -6.61 9.39
N PRO A 33 -6.87 -7.80 9.18
CA PRO A 33 -7.81 -8.37 10.16
C PRO A 33 -7.10 -8.86 11.43
N ASP A 34 -5.81 -9.18 11.33
CA ASP A 34 -5.01 -9.74 12.43
C ASP A 34 -4.15 -8.68 13.14
N ASN A 35 -4.28 -7.39 12.78
CA ASN A 35 -3.45 -6.30 13.29
C ASN A 35 -1.93 -6.54 13.17
N ALA A 36 -1.51 -7.23 12.12
CA ALA A 36 -0.11 -7.59 11.86
C ALA A 36 0.72 -6.46 11.19
N VAL A 37 0.16 -5.26 11.03
CA VAL A 37 0.85 -4.12 10.38
C VAL A 37 1.24 -3.11 11.44
N ILE A 38 2.54 -2.83 11.57
CA ILE A 38 3.10 -1.92 12.57
C ILE A 38 3.44 -0.59 11.90
N LYS A 39 3.01 0.54 12.48
CA LYS A 39 3.47 1.87 12.07
C LYS A 39 4.81 2.18 12.72
N LEU A 40 5.84 2.46 11.92
CA LEU A 40 7.20 2.71 12.42
C LEU A 40 7.45 4.18 12.81
N GLY A 41 6.59 5.10 12.38
CA GLY A 41 6.75 6.54 12.56
C GLY A 41 6.83 7.29 11.23
N GLY A 42 6.80 8.62 11.27
CA GLY A 42 6.75 9.43 10.03
C GLY A 42 7.99 9.26 9.16
N GLY A 43 7.78 8.90 7.90
CA GLY A 43 8.83 8.62 6.92
C GLY A 43 9.35 7.17 6.94
N GLU A 44 9.06 6.41 8.00
CA GLU A 44 9.54 5.04 8.19
C GLU A 44 8.52 3.99 7.70
N ARG A 45 7.32 4.42 7.27
CA ARG A 45 6.28 3.54 6.70
C ARG A 45 5.82 2.47 7.69
N TYR A 46 5.75 1.21 7.25
CA TYR A 46 5.16 0.09 7.97
C TYR A 46 6.06 -1.14 7.94
N GLU A 47 5.96 -1.94 9.00
CA GLU A 47 6.51 -3.28 9.11
C GLU A 47 5.38 -4.31 9.19
N ILE A 48 5.61 -5.52 8.68
CA ILE A 48 4.70 -6.65 8.85
C ILE A 48 5.25 -7.54 9.96
N ASP A 49 4.48 -7.68 11.03
CA ASP A 49 4.74 -8.65 12.09
C ASP A 49 4.37 -10.04 11.58
N TYR A 50 5.39 -10.83 11.22
CA TYR A 50 5.20 -12.18 10.68
C TYR A 50 4.65 -13.18 11.71
N ASP A 51 4.80 -12.93 13.02
CA ASP A 51 4.24 -13.83 14.05
C ASP A 51 2.70 -13.73 14.10
N PHE A 52 2.16 -12.54 13.76
CA PHE A 52 0.73 -12.29 13.70
C PHE A 52 0.14 -12.44 12.29
N CYS A 53 0.95 -12.23 11.24
CA CYS A 53 0.50 -12.33 9.86
C CYS A 53 -0.02 -13.74 9.51
N LYS A 54 -1.22 -13.81 8.91
CA LYS A 54 -1.82 -15.08 8.43
C LYS A 54 -1.73 -15.28 6.92
N GLY A 55 -1.02 -14.39 6.21
CA GLY A 55 -0.80 -14.51 4.77
C GLY A 55 -2.05 -14.29 3.91
N CYS A 56 -3.07 -13.57 4.39
CA CYS A 56 -4.33 -13.36 3.67
C CYS A 56 -4.22 -12.47 2.41
N GLY A 57 -3.17 -11.65 2.30
CA GLY A 57 -2.87 -10.84 1.11
C GLY A 57 -3.72 -9.58 0.94
N ILE A 58 -4.63 -9.24 1.86
CA ILE A 58 -5.51 -8.06 1.75
C ILE A 58 -4.67 -6.77 1.72
N CYS A 59 -3.63 -6.66 2.54
CA CYS A 59 -2.75 -5.48 2.52
C CYS A 59 -2.09 -5.25 1.15
N VAL A 60 -1.78 -6.32 0.41
CA VAL A 60 -1.21 -6.25 -0.94
C VAL A 60 -2.27 -5.82 -1.95
N SER A 61 -3.46 -6.42 -1.94
CA SER A 61 -4.54 -6.05 -2.87
C SER A 61 -5.01 -4.61 -2.69
N GLU A 62 -4.99 -4.13 -1.45
CA GLU A 62 -5.45 -2.81 -1.07
C GLU A 62 -4.36 -1.74 -1.17
N CYS A 63 -3.10 -2.10 -1.46
CA CYS A 63 -2.03 -1.12 -1.57
C CYS A 63 -2.15 -0.35 -2.91
N PRO A 64 -2.54 0.94 -2.92
CA PRO A 64 -2.79 1.66 -4.18
C PRO A 64 -1.49 1.94 -4.96
N CYS A 65 -0.34 1.90 -4.28
CA CYS A 65 0.98 2.08 -4.89
C CYS A 65 1.69 0.75 -5.16
N GLY A 66 1.10 -0.41 -4.80
CA GLY A 66 1.73 -1.71 -4.99
C GLY A 66 3.05 -1.89 -4.23
N ALA A 67 3.20 -1.25 -3.07
CA ALA A 67 4.44 -1.24 -2.29
C ALA A 67 4.66 -2.46 -1.37
N ILE A 68 3.82 -3.49 -1.47
CA ILE A 68 3.86 -4.69 -0.63
C ILE A 68 3.85 -5.92 -1.55
N GLU A 69 4.73 -6.89 -1.27
CA GLU A 69 4.84 -8.14 -2.01
C GLU A 69 4.53 -9.32 -1.09
N MET A 70 3.82 -10.33 -1.60
CA MET A 70 3.64 -11.60 -0.89
C MET A 70 4.88 -12.47 -1.05
N VAL A 71 5.43 -12.94 0.07
CA VAL A 71 6.55 -13.90 0.08
C VAL A 71 6.14 -15.19 0.78
N PRO A 72 6.63 -16.36 0.35
CA PRO A 72 6.42 -17.61 1.08
C PRO A 72 7.04 -17.56 2.47
N GLU A 73 6.33 -18.14 3.45
CA GLU A 73 6.88 -18.35 4.80
C GLU A 73 8.09 -19.30 4.72
N LYS A 74 9.17 -18.95 5.44
CA LYS A 74 10.36 -19.79 5.54
C LYS A 74 10.26 -20.64 6.81
N ILE A 75 10.35 -21.95 6.63
CA ILE A 75 10.36 -22.97 7.69
C ILE A 75 11.80 -23.32 8.04
#